data_AF-A0A7X9F9E0-F1
#
_entry.id   AF-A0A7X9F9E0-F1
#
_cell.length_a   1.000
_cell.length_b   1.000
_cell.length_c   1.000
_cell.angle_alpha   90.00
_cell.angle_beta   90.00
_cell.angle_gamma   90.00
#
_symmetry.space_group_name_H-M   'P 1'
#
loop_
_entity.id
_entity.type
_entity.pdbx_description
1 polymer ?
#
loop_
_entity_poly.entity_id
_entity_poly.type
_entity_poly.pdbx_seq_one_letter_code
_entity_poly.pdbx_strand_id
1 'polypeptide(L)'
;MKNEFEVDFYLYGRNSFTRVRTPKWSDVEEFLMKLKGDSGGVRLRIVPEPDIGPMNLDVSTEDGFYLLTLLECSESDLTVRSYWDKSKTGKNKKIQIYGDYWPEQQLTNDFDLVVRVFKEFFDTGNVSADVLN
;
A
#
# COMPACT_ATOMS: atom_id res chain seq x y z
N MET A 1 6.37 23.27 5.33
CA MET A 1 6.38 22.81 3.93
C MET A 1 5.13 21.98 3.71
N LYS A 2 4.46 22.11 2.56
CA LYS A 2 3.38 21.19 2.21
C LYS A 2 4.08 19.93 1.72
N ASN A 3 3.84 18.79 2.35
CA ASN A 3 4.41 17.52 1.89
C ASN A 3 3.93 17.28 0.44
N GLU A 4 4.86 16.98 -0.45
CA GLU A 4 4.54 16.52 -1.81
C GLU A 4 4.55 14.99 -1.82
N PHE A 5 4.00 14.41 -2.89
CA PHE A 5 4.01 12.97 -3.10
C PHE A 5 4.78 12.61 -4.37
N GLU A 6 5.32 11.39 -4.41
CA GLU A 6 5.61 10.66 -5.64
C GLU A 6 4.81 9.35 -5.63
N VAL A 7 4.30 8.93 -6.79
CA VAL A 7 3.65 7.63 -6.93
C VAL A 7 4.38 6.77 -7.96
N ASP A 8 4.68 5.54 -7.55
CA ASP A 8 5.27 4.50 -8.38
C ASP A 8 4.23 3.43 -8.71
N PHE A 9 4.27 2.92 -9.93
CA PHE A 9 3.47 1.80 -10.39
C PHE A 9 4.34 0.82 -11.19
N TYR A 10 4.13 -0.47 -10.94
CA TYR A 10 4.76 -1.54 -11.70
C TYR A 10 3.85 -2.76 -11.77
N LEU A 11 4.01 -3.57 -12.82
CA LEU A 11 3.38 -4.88 -12.94
C LEU A 11 4.43 -5.97 -12.84
N TYR A 12 4.18 -6.98 -12.02
CA TYR A 12 5.08 -8.08 -11.80
C TYR A 12 5.21 -8.95 -13.06
N GLY A 13 6.44 -9.39 -13.37
CA GLY A 13 6.73 -10.16 -14.60
C GLY A 13 6.62 -9.37 -15.91
N ARG A 14 6.23 -8.10 -15.87
CA ARG A 14 6.25 -7.18 -17.01
C ARG A 14 7.35 -6.15 -16.73
N ASN A 15 8.24 -5.90 -17.68
CA ASN A 15 9.30 -4.87 -17.52
C ASN A 15 8.69 -3.45 -17.56
N SER A 16 7.84 -3.15 -16.60
CA SER A 16 6.98 -1.97 -16.53
C SER A 16 7.21 -1.26 -15.20
N PHE A 17 7.61 0.00 -15.29
CA PHE A 17 7.77 0.89 -14.15
C PHE A 17 7.38 2.29 -14.60
N THR A 18 6.50 2.95 -13.84
CA THR A 18 6.10 4.33 -14.09
C THR A 18 6.16 5.10 -12.78
N ARG A 19 6.73 6.31 -12.81
CA ARG A 19 6.73 7.26 -11.69
C ARG A 19 6.08 8.56 -12.11
N VAL A 20 5.20 9.09 -11.27
CA VAL A 20 4.67 10.45 -11.39
C VAL A 20 5.14 11.27 -10.20
N ARG A 21 5.84 12.38 -10.49
CA ARG A 21 6.23 13.37 -9.49
C ARG A 21 5.09 14.34 -9.27
N THR A 22 4.81 14.67 -8.02
CA THR A 22 3.73 15.59 -7.62
C THR A 22 2.38 15.15 -8.22
N PRO A 23 1.94 13.90 -7.99
CA PRO A 23 0.74 13.35 -8.59
C PRO A 23 -0.52 14.05 -8.07
N LYS A 24 -1.52 14.15 -8.94
CA LYS A 24 -2.91 14.37 -8.52
C LYS A 24 -3.51 13.05 -8.06
N TRP A 25 -4.59 13.12 -7.30
CA TRP A 25 -5.34 11.92 -6.92
C TRP A 25 -5.71 11.05 -8.12
N SER A 26 -6.08 11.65 -9.25
CA SER A 26 -6.43 10.93 -10.48
C SER A 26 -5.29 10.04 -10.99
N ASP A 27 -4.02 10.44 -10.80
CA ASP A 27 -2.87 9.64 -11.24
C ASP A 27 -2.72 8.39 -10.35
N VAL A 28 -2.91 8.56 -9.04
CA VAL A 28 -2.89 7.47 -8.05
C VAL A 28 -4.05 6.50 -8.32
N GLU A 29 -5.27 7.03 -8.49
CA GLU A 29 -6.46 6.26 -8.78
C GLU A 29 -6.34 5.48 -10.09
N GLU A 30 -5.79 6.09 -11.15
CA GLU A 30 -5.53 5.40 -12.41
C GLU A 30 -4.59 4.21 -12.22
N PHE A 31 -3.52 4.35 -11.43
CA PHE A 31 -2.59 3.25 -11.15
C PHE A 31 -3.22 2.14 -10.32
N LEU A 32 -4.04 2.47 -9.32
CA LEU A 32 -4.81 1.47 -8.58
C LEU A 32 -5.78 0.72 -9.50
N MET A 33 -6.47 1.43 -10.40
CA MET A 33 -7.40 0.80 -11.35
C MET A 33 -6.68 -0.12 -12.34
N LYS A 34 -5.48 0.25 -12.82
CA LYS A 34 -4.62 -0.63 -13.63
C LYS A 34 -4.15 -1.86 -12.88
N LEU A 35 -4.02 -1.76 -11.55
CA LEU A 35 -3.61 -2.87 -10.71
C LEU A 35 -4.73 -3.91 -10.50
N LYS A 36 -6.00 -3.52 -10.68
CA LYS A 36 -7.15 -4.39 -10.42
C LYS A 36 -7.16 -5.61 -11.35
N GLY A 37 -6.93 -6.78 -10.77
CA GLY A 37 -6.91 -8.06 -11.51
C GLY A 37 -5.57 -8.40 -12.18
N ASP A 38 -4.55 -7.56 -12.00
CA ASP A 38 -3.17 -7.83 -12.40
C ASP A 38 -2.30 -8.12 -11.16
N SER A 39 -1.10 -8.66 -11.37
CA SER A 39 -0.07 -8.76 -10.32
C SER A 39 0.90 -7.58 -10.45
N GLY A 40 1.14 -6.84 -9.36
CA GLY A 40 1.94 -5.63 -9.39
C GLY A 40 1.89 -4.84 -8.08
N GLY A 41 2.36 -3.60 -8.11
CA GLY A 41 2.24 -2.74 -6.95
C GLY A 41 2.15 -1.26 -7.26
N VAL A 42 1.58 -0.54 -6.30
CA VAL A 42 1.58 0.92 -6.24
C VAL A 42 2.21 1.34 -4.93
N ARG A 43 3.14 2.30 -5.00
CA ARG A 43 3.75 2.94 -3.83
C ARG A 43 3.51 4.44 -3.91
N LEU A 44 2.86 4.99 -2.89
CA LEU A 44 2.69 6.43 -2.71
C LEU A 44 3.59 6.88 -1.56
N ARG A 45 4.53 7.79 -1.84
CA ARG A 45 5.55 8.23 -0.87
C ARG A 45 5.55 9.72 -0.66
N ILE A 46 5.83 10.14 0.58
CA ILE A 46 5.99 11.55 0.94
C ILE A 46 7.39 12.02 0.54
N VAL A 47 7.46 13.20 -0.07
CA VAL A 47 8.71 13.85 -0.50
C VAL A 47 8.71 15.33 -0.07
N PRO A 48 9.78 15.83 0.58
CA PRO A 48 10.94 15.07 1.05
C PRO A 48 10.53 14.02 2.10
N GLU A 49 11.32 12.97 2.22
CA GLU A 49 11.09 11.93 3.23
C GLU A 49 11.08 12.55 4.63
N PRO A 50 10.07 12.27 5.46
CA PRO A 50 9.99 12.86 6.79
C PRO A 50 10.96 12.19 7.76
N ASP A 51 11.54 12.98 8.67
CA ASP A 51 12.42 12.47 9.73
C ASP A 51 11.66 11.55 10.71
N ILE A 52 10.39 11.88 11.00
CA ILE A 52 9.50 11.14 11.90
C ILE A 52 8.10 11.11 11.29
N GLY A 53 7.45 9.95 11.35
CA GLY A 53 6.09 9.71 10.91
C GLY A 53 5.99 8.80 9.67
N PRO A 54 4.81 8.73 9.05
CA PRO A 54 4.59 7.92 7.85
C PRO A 54 5.45 8.38 6.68
N MET A 55 6.03 7.41 5.96
CA MET A 55 6.95 7.65 4.85
C MET A 55 6.32 7.26 3.52
N ASN A 56 5.77 6.05 3.44
CA ASN A 56 5.11 5.54 2.24
C ASN A 56 4.06 4.49 2.55
N LEU A 57 3.06 4.47 1.68
CA LEU A 57 2.02 3.45 1.62
C LEU A 57 2.22 2.62 0.35
N ASP A 58 2.24 1.31 0.54
CA ASP A 58 2.44 0.33 -0.51
C ASP A 58 1.24 -0.62 -0.59
N VAL A 59 0.84 -0.95 -1.81
CA VAL A 59 0.03 -2.14 -2.11
C VAL A 59 0.80 -3.05 -3.05
N SER A 60 0.91 -4.33 -2.67
CA SER A 60 1.33 -5.42 -3.55
C SER A 60 0.16 -6.35 -3.80
N THR A 61 0.04 -6.88 -5.01
CA THR A 61 -1.04 -7.82 -5.34
C THR A 61 -0.59 -8.96 -6.22
N GLU A 62 -1.20 -10.11 -5.96
CA GLU A 62 -1.15 -11.33 -6.78
C GLU A 62 -2.47 -12.09 -6.56
N ASP A 63 -3.01 -12.70 -7.63
CA ASP A 63 -4.24 -13.51 -7.59
C ASP A 63 -5.45 -12.84 -6.92
N GLY A 64 -5.57 -11.50 -7.03
CA GLY A 64 -6.68 -10.73 -6.47
C GLY A 64 -6.62 -10.50 -4.96
N PHE A 65 -5.49 -10.82 -4.32
CA PHE A 65 -5.20 -10.46 -2.94
C PHE A 65 -4.31 -9.22 -2.88
N TYR A 66 -4.58 -8.34 -1.93
CA TYR A 66 -3.88 -7.08 -1.72
C TYR A 66 -3.21 -7.09 -0.34
N LEU A 67 -1.90 -6.86 -0.33
CA LEU A 67 -1.11 -6.60 0.87
C LEU A 67 -0.89 -5.10 0.99
N LEU A 68 -1.49 -4.50 2.02
CA LEU A 68 -1.33 -3.07 2.35
C LEU A 68 -0.32 -2.90 3.49
N THR A 69 0.69 -2.08 3.26
CA THR A 69 1.72 -1.76 4.27
C THR A 69 2.03 -0.28 4.29
N LEU A 70 2.09 0.30 5.48
CA LEU A 70 2.50 1.67 5.74
C LEU A 70 3.83 1.65 6.49
N LEU A 71 4.89 2.17 5.88
CA LEU A 71 6.19 2.34 6.53
C LEU A 71 6.23 3.66 7.28
N GLU A 72 6.68 3.63 8.52
CA GLU A 72 6.78 4.80 9.39
C GLU A 72 8.16 4.85 10.05
N CYS A 73 8.71 6.06 10.17
CA CYS A 73 9.92 6.32 10.95
C CYS A 73 9.53 6.85 12.34
N SER A 74 10.12 6.28 13.37
CA SER A 74 10.06 6.78 14.74
C SER A 74 11.44 7.31 15.15
N GLU A 75 11.55 7.91 16.34
CA GLU A 75 12.84 8.38 16.86
C GLU A 75 13.91 7.27 16.99
N SER A 76 13.48 6.00 17.08
CA SER A 76 14.37 4.88 17.38
C SER A 76 14.41 3.77 16.32
N ASP A 77 13.39 3.67 15.46
CA ASP A 77 13.23 2.54 14.54
C ASP A 77 12.29 2.83 13.36
N LEU A 78 12.32 1.95 12.35
CA LEU A 78 11.33 1.87 11.30
C LEU A 78 10.28 0.80 11.63
N THR A 79 9.00 1.18 11.59
CA THR A 79 7.88 0.27 11.84
C THR A 79 7.00 0.14 10.61
N VAL A 80 6.36 -1.02 10.46
CA VAL A 80 5.39 -1.27 9.39
C VAL A 80 4.03 -1.57 10.02
N ARG A 81 3.05 -0.73 9.71
CA ARG A 81 1.63 -1.03 9.98
C ARG A 81 1.03 -1.74 8.78
N SER A 82 0.22 -2.76 9.03
CA SER A 82 -0.39 -3.55 7.96
C SER A 82 -1.85 -3.84 8.24
N TYR A 83 -2.59 -4.19 7.18
CA TYR A 83 -3.98 -4.61 7.31
C TYR A 83 -4.05 -5.89 8.15
N TRP A 84 -5.08 -6.02 9.00
CA TRP A 84 -5.32 -7.25 9.75
C TRP A 84 -6.81 -7.51 9.98
N ASP A 85 -7.34 -8.51 9.28
CA ASP A 85 -8.72 -8.97 9.44
C ASP A 85 -8.87 -9.90 10.65
N LYS A 86 -9.39 -9.34 11.76
CA LYS A 86 -9.65 -10.08 13.00
C LYS A 86 -10.78 -11.11 12.86
N SER A 87 -11.64 -11.01 11.84
CA SER A 87 -12.74 -11.95 11.63
C SER A 87 -12.28 -13.28 11.03
N LYS A 88 -11.15 -13.29 10.31
CA LYS A 88 -10.57 -14.50 9.71
C LYS A 88 -9.88 -15.35 10.77
N THR A 89 -10.54 -16.43 11.16
CA THR A 89 -10.05 -17.38 12.18
C THR A 89 -9.17 -18.50 11.63
N GLY A 90 -8.96 -18.55 10.31
CA GLY A 90 -8.10 -19.53 9.64
C GLY A 90 -6.61 -19.29 9.94
N LYS A 91 -6.14 -19.71 11.12
CA LYS A 91 -4.77 -19.45 11.62
C LYS A 91 -3.63 -19.99 10.73
N ASN A 92 -3.94 -20.84 9.75
CA ASN A 92 -2.94 -21.53 8.94
C ASN A 92 -3.05 -21.25 7.43
N LYS A 93 -4.07 -20.52 6.96
CA LYS A 93 -4.16 -20.21 5.53
C LYS A 93 -3.16 -19.11 5.21
N LYS A 94 -2.19 -19.45 4.37
CA LYS A 94 -1.22 -18.51 3.82
C LYS A 94 -1.41 -18.40 2.32
N ILE A 95 -1.27 -17.20 1.80
CA ILE A 95 -1.38 -16.89 0.39
C ILE A 95 -0.03 -16.36 -0.07
N GLN A 96 0.38 -16.77 -1.25
CA GLN A 96 1.64 -16.35 -1.82
C GLN A 96 1.48 -14.98 -2.51
N ILE A 97 2.41 -14.07 -2.26
CA ILE A 97 2.60 -12.83 -3.03
C ILE A 97 4.10 -12.73 -3.34
N TYR A 98 4.44 -12.79 -4.63
CA TYR A 98 5.79 -12.72 -5.20
C TYR A 98 6.78 -13.76 -4.66
N GLY A 99 6.28 -14.94 -4.29
CA GLY A 99 7.09 -15.99 -3.71
C GLY A 99 6.99 -16.08 -2.18
N ASP A 100 6.61 -14.99 -1.51
CA ASP A 100 6.49 -14.91 -0.05
C ASP A 100 5.09 -15.29 0.45
N TYR A 101 5.01 -15.89 1.63
CA TYR A 101 3.75 -16.40 2.20
C TYR A 101 3.23 -15.51 3.31
N TRP A 102 2.06 -14.92 3.08
CA TRP A 102 1.39 -14.01 3.99
C TRP A 102 0.17 -14.69 4.64
N PRO A 103 -0.09 -14.48 5.94
CA PRO A 103 -1.35 -14.89 6.55
C PRO A 103 -2.52 -14.25 5.81
N GLU A 104 -3.59 -15.01 5.54
CA GLU A 104 -4.78 -14.46 4.87
C GLU A 104 -5.42 -13.30 5.67
N GLN A 105 -5.22 -13.24 6.99
CA GLN A 105 -5.61 -12.12 7.84
C GLN A 105 -4.93 -10.82 7.42
N GLN A 106 -3.70 -10.88 6.94
CA GLN A 106 -2.91 -9.72 6.55
C GLN A 106 -3.27 -9.21 5.14
N LEU A 107 -4.19 -9.90 4.46
CA LEU A 107 -4.58 -9.64 3.09
C LEU A 107 -6.06 -9.29 2.99
N THR A 108 -6.37 -8.38 2.09
CA THR A 108 -7.74 -8.07 1.69
C THR A 108 -7.95 -8.43 0.22
N ASN A 109 -9.19 -8.75 -0.16
CA ASN A 109 -9.65 -8.82 -1.54
C ASN A 109 -10.67 -7.70 -1.85
N ASP A 110 -10.92 -6.81 -0.89
CA ASP A 110 -11.73 -5.61 -1.05
C ASP A 110 -10.88 -4.52 -1.72
N PHE A 111 -11.03 -4.37 -3.03
CA PHE A 111 -10.35 -3.33 -3.79
C PHE A 111 -10.84 -1.92 -3.41
N ASP A 112 -12.09 -1.75 -3.00
CA ASP A 112 -12.62 -0.45 -2.59
C ASP A 112 -11.98 -0.01 -1.26
N LEU A 113 -11.63 -0.95 -0.38
CA LEU A 113 -10.78 -0.68 0.79
C LEU A 113 -9.40 -0.17 0.37
N VAL A 114 -8.75 -0.80 -0.62
CA VAL A 114 -7.43 -0.36 -1.14
C VAL A 114 -7.51 1.09 -1.61
N VAL A 115 -8.50 1.43 -2.44
CA VAL A 115 -8.68 2.80 -2.95
C VAL A 115 -8.94 3.79 -1.81
N ARG A 116 -9.78 3.45 -0.83
CA ARG A 116 -10.05 4.30 0.34
C ARG A 116 -8.80 4.54 1.19
N VAL A 117 -7.99 3.52 1.44
CA VAL A 117 -6.74 3.63 2.22
C VAL A 117 -5.73 4.53 1.51
N PHE A 118 -5.56 4.38 0.19
CA PHE A 118 -4.71 5.28 -0.58
C PHE A 118 -5.24 6.71 -0.60
N LYS A 119 -6.56 6.90 -0.66
CA LYS A 119 -7.18 8.22 -0.61
C LYS A 119 -6.92 8.92 0.73
N GLU A 120 -7.08 8.19 1.83
CA GLU A 120 -6.79 8.70 3.18
C GLU A 120 -5.33 9.13 3.31
N PHE A 121 -4.39 8.30 2.86
CA PHE A 121 -2.97 8.63 2.88
C PHE A 121 -2.63 9.83 1.98
N PHE A 122 -3.24 9.91 0.79
CA PHE A 122 -3.04 11.05 -0.11
C PHE A 122 -3.55 12.38 0.51
N ASP A 123 -4.67 12.34 1.23
CA ASP A 123 -5.28 13.54 1.81
C ASP A 123 -4.63 13.98 3.12
N THR A 124 -4.13 13.04 3.91
CA THR A 124 -3.67 13.30 5.30
C THR A 124 -2.18 13.04 5.52
N GLY A 125 -1.53 12.30 4.64
CA GLY A 125 -0.18 11.77 4.86
C GLY A 125 -0.13 10.62 5.86
N ASN A 126 -1.27 10.04 6.25
CA ASN A 126 -1.35 8.92 7.19
C ASN A 126 -2.54 7.99 6.89
N VAL A 127 -2.58 6.83 7.53
CA VAL A 127 -3.74 5.93 7.56
C VAL A 127 -4.09 5.63 9.01
N SER A 128 -5.38 5.60 9.34
CA SER A 128 -5.88 5.29 10.68
C SER A 128 -5.37 3.95 11.20
N ALA A 129 -5.06 3.91 12.50
CA ALA A 129 -4.68 2.69 13.22
C ALA A 129 -5.82 1.66 13.29
N ASP A 130 -7.06 2.10 13.07
CA ASP A 130 -8.21 1.19 12.98
C ASP A 130 -8.19 0.35 11.68
N VAL A 131 -7.45 0.80 10.66
CA VAL A 131 -7.34 0.13 9.35
C VAL A 131 -6.01 -0.59 9.20
N LEU A 132 -4.89 0.08 9.51
CA LEU A 132 -3.55 -0.49 9.47
C LEU A 132 -2.89 -0.36 10.84
N ASN A 133 -2.39 -1.46 11.41
CA ASN A 133 -1.78 -1.50 12.75
C ASN A 133 -0.57 -2.44 12.82
#